data_AF-M2RAP2-F1
#
_entry.id   AF-M2RAP2-F1
#
_cell.length_a   1.000
_cell.length_b   1.000
_cell.length_c   1.000
_cell.angle_alpha   90.00
_cell.angle_beta   90.00
_cell.angle_gamma   90.00
#
_symmetry.space_group_name_H-M   'P 1'
#
loop_
_entity.id
_entity.type
_entity.pdbx_description
1 polymer ?
#
loop_
_entity_poly.entity_id
_entity_poly.type
_entity_poly.pdbx_seq_one_letter_code
_entity_poly.pdbx_strand_id
1 'polypeptide(L)'
;MSNPTNTDSQCGQKDPQAHSTPKQEISDLISHTFQPFDHRSAIVEPFDNESKRDVEFLEKLMLEFHAWSSARPSYESDHTADALESEVKSVIEMEKEQGTSLSPLSTSPSFVERTRQALSDFITRIRLALATLTDLSA
;
A
#
# COMPACT_ATOMS: atom_id res chain seq x y z
N MET A 1 -30.67 21.01 -10.51
CA MET A 1 -31.35 20.73 -9.23
C MET A 1 -30.47 21.23 -8.10
N SER A 2 -31.09 21.90 -7.14
CA SER A 2 -30.55 22.29 -5.83
C SER A 2 -29.79 23.62 -5.74
N ASN A 3 -30.58 24.60 -5.29
CA ASN A 3 -30.29 25.94 -4.77
C ASN A 3 -29.24 25.98 -3.64
N PRO A 4 -28.57 27.13 -3.44
CA PRO A 4 -28.21 27.62 -2.11
C PRO A 4 -29.31 28.56 -1.59
N THR A 5 -29.90 28.22 -0.46
CA THR A 5 -30.88 29.04 0.25
C THR A 5 -30.24 29.65 1.49
N ASN A 6 -30.42 30.97 1.63
CA ASN A 6 -30.70 31.69 2.88
C ASN A 6 -29.56 31.88 3.91
N THR A 7 -29.43 33.00 4.63
CA THR A 7 -30.33 34.15 4.84
C THR A 7 -29.55 35.30 5.48
N ASP A 8 -30.01 36.51 5.18
CA ASP A 8 -29.75 37.81 5.80
C ASP A 8 -29.18 37.83 7.23
N SER A 9 -28.05 38.53 7.40
CA SER A 9 -27.69 39.18 8.67
C SER A 9 -28.24 40.59 8.67
N GLN A 10 -29.39 40.74 9.34
CA GLN A 10 -30.07 42.00 9.55
C GLN A 10 -29.30 42.83 10.60
N CYS A 11 -28.72 43.94 10.15
CA CYS A 11 -28.20 45.02 11.00
C CYS A 11 -29.41 45.74 11.64
N GLY A 12 -29.76 45.34 12.85
CA GLY A 12 -30.74 46.03 13.69
C GLY A 12 -30.02 46.89 14.73
N GLN A 13 -29.91 48.19 14.45
CA GLN A 13 -29.58 49.19 15.46
C GLN A 13 -30.71 49.30 16.49
N LYS A 14 -30.38 49.15 17.77
CA LYS A 14 -31.14 49.67 18.91
C LYS A 14 -30.14 50.23 19.94
N ASP A 15 -30.16 51.56 20.04
CA ASP A 15 -29.76 52.48 21.12
C ASP A 15 -28.52 52.22 22.00
N PRO A 16 -27.59 53.19 22.13
CA PRO A 16 -26.59 53.18 23.20
C PRO A 16 -27.23 53.66 24.50
N GLN A 17 -27.91 52.75 25.20
CA GLN A 17 -28.30 53.00 26.58
C GLN A 17 -27.03 52.97 27.44
N ALA A 18 -26.59 54.15 27.88
CA ALA A 18 -25.51 54.32 28.83
C ALA A 18 -25.88 53.66 30.16
N HIS A 19 -25.66 52.36 30.26
CA HIS A 19 -25.63 51.66 31.53
C HIS A 19 -24.37 52.12 32.26
N SER A 20 -24.56 53.04 33.20
CA SER A 20 -23.64 53.19 34.32
C SER A 20 -23.55 51.82 34.98
N THR A 21 -22.48 51.08 34.68
CA THR A 21 -22.11 49.95 35.52
C THR A 21 -21.92 50.54 36.92
N PRO A 22 -22.66 50.06 37.94
CA PRO A 22 -22.33 50.44 39.31
C PRO A 22 -20.86 50.07 39.49
N LYS A 23 -20.03 51.05 39.86
CA LYS A 23 -18.65 50.80 40.24
C LYS A 23 -18.73 49.85 41.43
N GLN A 24 -18.65 48.54 41.16
CA GLN A 24 -18.47 47.54 42.20
C GLN A 24 -17.27 48.00 43.01
N GLU A 25 -17.49 48.23 44.30
CA GLU A 25 -16.42 48.64 45.18
C GLU A 25 -15.33 47.58 45.07
N ILE A 26 -14.08 48.03 44.91
CA ILE A 26 -12.92 47.16 44.75
C ILE A 26 -12.85 46.13 45.90
N SER A 27 -13.38 46.49 47.07
CA SER A 27 -13.57 45.61 48.23
C SER A 27 -14.46 44.39 47.93
N ASP A 28 -15.56 44.57 47.21
CA ASP A 28 -16.46 43.46 46.84
C ASP A 28 -15.80 42.53 45.82
N LEU A 29 -15.05 43.08 44.87
CA LEU A 29 -14.34 42.29 43.86
C LEU A 29 -13.21 41.44 44.47
N ILE A 30 -12.45 41.99 45.43
CA ILE A 30 -11.36 41.29 46.10
C ILE A 30 -11.89 40.26 47.11
N SER A 31 -13.10 40.47 47.65
CA SER A 31 -13.76 39.53 48.56
C SER A 31 -14.29 38.28 47.85
N HIS A 32 -14.39 38.29 46.52
CA HIS A 32 -14.76 37.10 45.76
C HIS A 32 -13.63 36.06 45.81
N THR A 33 -13.94 34.91 46.38
CA THR A 33 -13.05 33.75 46.33
C THR A 33 -13.14 33.13 44.95
N PHE A 34 -12.01 33.00 44.25
CA PHE A 34 -11.96 32.29 42.98
C PHE A 34 -12.29 30.82 43.19
N GLN A 35 -13.05 30.24 42.26
CA GLN A 35 -13.22 28.79 42.26
C GLN A 35 -11.85 28.11 42.13
N PRO A 36 -11.59 27.04 42.90
CA PRO A 36 -10.38 26.25 42.73
C PRO A 36 -10.28 25.74 41.29
N PHE A 37 -9.11 25.94 40.67
CA PHE A 37 -8.86 25.41 39.34
C PHE A 37 -8.69 23.90 39.41
N ASP A 38 -9.55 23.17 38.72
CA ASP A 38 -9.40 21.74 38.54
C ASP A 38 -8.48 21.44 37.34
N HIS A 39 -7.19 21.33 37.63
CA HIS A 39 -6.17 21.01 36.64
C HIS A 39 -6.32 19.61 36.04
N ARG A 40 -7.00 18.68 36.72
CA ARG A 40 -7.18 17.31 36.22
C ARG A 40 -8.08 17.31 34.99
N SER A 41 -9.29 17.82 35.12
CA SER A 41 -10.26 17.87 34.01
C SER A 41 -9.87 18.87 32.93
N ALA A 42 -9.25 20.01 33.30
CA ALA A 42 -8.92 21.06 32.34
C ALA A 42 -7.66 20.78 31.49
N ILE A 43 -6.72 19.96 31.98
CA ILE A 43 -5.40 19.79 31.33
C ILE A 43 -5.02 18.31 31.22
N VAL A 44 -5.00 17.59 32.34
CA VAL A 44 -4.43 16.25 32.39
C VAL A 44 -5.26 15.25 31.59
N GLU A 45 -6.57 15.21 31.80
CA GLU A 45 -7.46 14.29 31.08
C GLU A 45 -7.50 14.53 29.56
N PRO A 46 -7.63 15.78 29.06
CA PRO A 46 -7.49 16.05 27.63
C PRO A 46 -6.16 15.57 27.04
N PHE A 47 -5.04 15.78 27.74
CA PHE A 47 -3.72 15.36 27.28
C PHE A 47 -3.59 13.83 27.24
N ASP A 48 -4.06 13.13 28.27
CA ASP A 48 -4.03 11.67 28.33
C ASP A 48 -4.92 11.06 27.23
N ASN A 49 -6.08 11.68 26.99
CA ASN A 49 -6.97 11.30 25.89
C ASN A 49 -6.31 11.52 24.53
N GLU A 50 -5.62 12.65 24.31
CA GLU A 50 -4.87 12.89 23.08
C GLU A 50 -3.79 11.85 22.85
N SER A 51 -2.98 11.62 23.88
CA SER A 51 -1.89 10.64 23.85
C SER A 51 -2.39 9.25 23.48
N LYS A 52 -3.57 8.87 24.00
CA LYS A 52 -4.21 7.61 23.63
C LYS A 52 -4.67 7.59 22.17
N ARG A 53 -5.31 8.66 21.69
CA ARG A 53 -5.73 8.77 20.29
C ARG A 53 -4.56 8.70 19.33
N ASP A 54 -3.42 9.30 19.68
CA ASP A 54 -2.21 9.29 18.86
C ASP A 54 -1.64 7.87 18.70
N VAL A 55 -1.63 7.08 19.77
CA VAL A 55 -1.18 5.68 19.71
C VAL A 55 -2.10 4.84 18.83
N GLU A 56 -3.41 4.96 19.02
CA GLU A 56 -4.41 4.25 18.20
C GLU A 56 -4.32 4.65 16.72
N PHE A 57 -4.11 5.95 16.46
CA PHE A 57 -3.93 6.47 15.11
C PHE A 57 -2.66 5.94 14.47
N LEU A 58 -1.55 5.93 15.20
CA LEU A 58 -0.27 5.44 14.70
C LEU A 58 -0.34 3.93 14.36
N GLU A 59 -0.97 3.14 15.21
CA GLU A 59 -1.20 1.72 14.95
C GLU A 59 -2.02 1.52 13.66
N LYS A 60 -3.13 2.26 13.52
CA LYS A 60 -3.95 2.22 12.31
C LYS A 60 -3.15 2.61 11.06
N LEU A 61 -2.34 3.66 11.14
CA LEU A 61 -1.51 4.13 10.03
C LEU A 61 -0.47 3.08 9.63
N MET A 62 0.16 2.42 10.61
CA MET A 62 1.11 1.34 10.34
C MET A 62 0.45 0.15 9.64
N LEU A 63 -0.76 -0.23 10.05
CA LEU A 63 -1.52 -1.31 9.40
C LEU A 63 -1.92 -0.97 7.97
N GLU A 64 -2.40 0.26 7.73
CA GLU A 64 -2.78 0.72 6.40
C GLU A 64 -1.56 0.79 5.46
N PHE A 65 -0.45 1.34 5.95
CA PHE A 65 0.81 1.37 5.22
C PHE A 65 1.32 -0.03 4.89
N HIS A 66 1.28 -0.96 5.85
CA HIS A 66 1.67 -2.35 5.63
C HIS A 66 0.78 -2.99 4.56
N ALA A 67 -0.54 -2.86 4.66
CA ALA A 67 -1.48 -3.41 3.68
C ALA A 67 -1.17 -2.89 2.27
N TRP A 68 -0.99 -1.58 2.12
CA TRP A 68 -0.66 -0.96 0.83
C TRP A 68 0.70 -1.41 0.28
N SER A 69 1.74 -1.42 1.12
CA SER A 69 3.08 -1.84 0.74
C SER A 69 3.18 -3.32 0.37
N SER A 70 2.35 -4.17 0.98
CA SER A 70 2.32 -5.61 0.72
C SER A 70 1.53 -5.97 -0.54
N ALA A 71 0.47 -5.23 -0.86
CA ALA A 71 -0.38 -5.48 -2.03
C ALA A 71 0.22 -4.92 -3.35
N ARG A 72 1.10 -3.92 -3.24
CA ARG A 72 1.64 -3.23 -4.41
C ARG A 72 2.59 -4.09 -5.27
N PRO A 73 3.56 -4.83 -4.71
CA PRO A 73 4.46 -5.67 -5.50
C PRO A 73 3.73 -6.73 -6.33
N SER A 74 2.69 -7.36 -5.78
CA SER A 74 1.88 -8.32 -6.52
C SER A 74 1.14 -7.65 -7.69
N TYR A 75 0.51 -6.49 -7.44
CA TYR A 75 -0.18 -5.75 -8.50
C TYR A 75 0.77 -5.32 -9.62
N GLU A 76 1.95 -4.79 -9.27
CA GLU A 76 2.95 -4.37 -10.26
C GLU A 76 3.52 -5.56 -11.05
N SER A 77 3.73 -6.71 -10.38
CA SER A 77 4.16 -7.96 -11.02
C SER A 77 3.10 -8.47 -12.01
N ASP A 78 1.85 -8.56 -11.57
CA ASP A 78 0.73 -9.05 -12.40
C ASP A 78 0.52 -8.14 -13.62
N HIS A 79 0.50 -6.82 -13.41
CA HIS A 79 0.41 -5.87 -14.51
C HIS A 79 1.57 -6.00 -15.51
N THR A 80 2.79 -6.24 -15.02
CA THR A 80 3.96 -6.46 -15.89
C THR A 80 3.86 -7.77 -16.66
N ALA A 81 3.37 -8.83 -16.02
CA ALA A 81 3.14 -10.13 -16.65
C ALA A 81 2.07 -10.03 -17.75
N ASP A 82 0.95 -9.36 -17.49
CA ASP A 82 -0.12 -9.13 -18.46
C ASP A 82 0.38 -8.34 -19.69
N ALA A 83 1.21 -7.32 -19.46
CA ALA A 83 1.82 -6.55 -20.54
C ALA A 83 2.73 -7.43 -21.41
N LEU A 84 3.58 -8.25 -20.80
CA LEU A 84 4.44 -9.19 -21.51
C LEU A 84 3.65 -10.25 -22.28
N GLU A 85 2.59 -10.80 -21.68
CA GLU A 85 1.73 -11.78 -22.34
C GLU A 85 1.06 -11.16 -23.58
N SER A 86 0.60 -9.92 -23.48
CA SER A 86 0.01 -9.20 -24.61
C SER A 86 1.02 -8.96 -25.74
N GLU A 87 2.27 -8.63 -25.40
CA GLU A 87 3.34 -8.44 -26.38
C GLU A 87 3.72 -9.76 -27.07
N VAL A 88 3.89 -10.83 -26.30
CA VAL A 88 4.15 -12.19 -26.83
C VAL A 88 3.04 -12.59 -27.78
N LYS A 89 1.77 -12.37 -27.40
CA LYS A 89 0.63 -12.67 -28.26
C LYS A 89 0.65 -11.84 -29.55
N SER A 90 0.98 -10.56 -29.47
CA SER A 90 1.12 -9.69 -30.63
C SER A 90 2.22 -10.15 -31.59
N VAL A 91 3.38 -10.57 -31.06
CA VAL A 91 4.48 -11.12 -31.86
C VAL A 91 4.05 -12.42 -32.55
N ILE A 92 3.40 -13.33 -31.84
CA ILE A 92 2.90 -14.60 -32.41
C ILE A 92 1.92 -14.34 -33.56
N GLU A 93 1.00 -13.37 -33.40
CA GLU A 93 0.06 -12.99 -34.45
C GLU A 93 0.79 -12.42 -35.67
N MET A 94 1.78 -11.55 -35.46
CA MET A 94 2.59 -10.98 -36.53
C MET A 94 3.45 -12.03 -37.27
N GLU A 95 4.07 -12.98 -36.57
CA GLU A 95 4.83 -14.09 -37.18
C GLU A 95 3.92 -15.01 -38.01
N LYS A 96 2.68 -15.23 -37.53
CA LYS A 96 1.67 -15.99 -38.27
C LYS A 96 1.28 -15.28 -39.56
N GLU A 97 1.12 -13.96 -39.55
CA GLU A 97 0.82 -13.16 -40.74
C GLU A 97 1.97 -13.14 -41.75
N GLN A 98 3.22 -13.12 -41.28
CA GLN A 98 4.41 -13.11 -42.14
C GLN A 98 4.76 -14.49 -42.73
N GLY A 99 4.04 -15.55 -42.34
CA GLY A 99 4.29 -16.92 -42.81
C GLY A 99 5.62 -17.52 -42.30
N THR A 100 6.26 -16.88 -41.32
CA THR A 100 7.52 -17.31 -40.70
C THR A 100 7.31 -18.21 -39.49
N SER A 101 6.06 -18.56 -39.16
CA SER A 101 5.63 -19.46 -38.08
C SER A 101 6.57 -20.67 -37.87
N LEU A 102 7.58 -20.49 -37.05
CA LEU A 102 8.26 -21.58 -36.39
C LEU A 102 7.30 -22.02 -35.28
N SER A 103 6.70 -23.20 -35.47
CA SER A 103 5.88 -23.85 -34.45
C SER A 103 6.60 -23.77 -33.08
N PRO A 104 5.90 -23.48 -31.96
CA PRO A 104 6.50 -23.22 -30.65
C PRO A 104 7.28 -24.39 -30.04
N LEU A 105 7.48 -25.49 -30.78
CA LEU A 105 8.28 -26.65 -30.39
C LEU A 105 9.60 -26.79 -31.16
N SER A 106 9.94 -25.87 -32.07
CA SER A 106 11.23 -25.88 -32.76
C SER A 106 12.20 -24.90 -32.14
N THR A 107 12.36 -24.96 -30.81
CA THR A 107 13.56 -24.43 -30.16
C THR A 107 14.72 -25.25 -30.71
N SER A 108 15.48 -24.67 -31.65
CA SER A 108 16.84 -25.13 -31.91
C SER A 108 17.50 -25.30 -30.54
N PRO A 109 17.97 -26.51 -30.17
CA PRO A 109 18.33 -26.78 -28.79
C PRO A 109 19.38 -25.76 -28.38
N SER A 110 19.04 -25.00 -27.33
CA SER A 110 19.96 -24.03 -26.74
C SER A 110 21.29 -24.75 -26.46
N PHE A 111 22.38 -24.00 -26.46
CA PHE A 111 23.70 -24.56 -26.16
C PHE A 111 23.71 -25.44 -24.89
N VAL A 112 22.91 -25.05 -23.90
CA VAL A 112 22.69 -25.80 -22.65
C VAL A 112 22.02 -27.16 -22.89
N GLU A 113 20.97 -27.22 -23.71
CA GLU A 113 20.25 -28.47 -24.01
C GLU A 113 21.10 -29.44 -24.85
N ARG A 114 21.89 -28.92 -25.80
CA ARG A 114 22.87 -29.76 -26.52
C ARG A 114 23.91 -30.37 -25.58
N THR A 115 24.38 -29.59 -24.62
CA THR A 115 25.36 -30.06 -23.62
C THR A 115 24.72 -31.11 -22.69
N ARG A 116 23.46 -30.90 -22.27
CA ARG A 116 22.69 -31.87 -21.47
C ARG A 116 22.53 -33.20 -22.21
N GLN A 117 22.15 -33.15 -23.48
CA GLN A 117 21.98 -34.34 -24.31
C GLN A 117 23.32 -35.09 -24.51
N ALA A 118 24.40 -34.37 -24.81
CA ALA A 118 25.73 -34.96 -24.97
C ALA A 118 26.21 -35.67 -23.69
N LEU A 119 25.94 -35.09 -22.52
CA LEU A 119 26.26 -35.71 -21.24
C LEU A 119 25.43 -36.98 -20.99
N SER A 120 24.13 -36.95 -21.30
CA SER A 120 23.25 -38.11 -21.19
C SER A 120 23.72 -39.27 -22.08
N ASP A 121 24.07 -38.96 -23.32
CA ASP A 121 24.58 -39.95 -24.28
C ASP A 121 25.92 -40.53 -23.80
N PHE A 122 26.81 -39.69 -23.26
CA PHE A 122 28.09 -40.13 -22.68
C PHE A 122 27.87 -41.09 -21.50
N ILE A 123 27.02 -40.72 -20.54
CA ILE A 123 26.71 -41.57 -19.38
C ILE A 123 26.12 -42.91 -19.83
N THR A 124 25.24 -42.89 -20.84
CA THR A 124 24.63 -44.11 -21.40
C THR A 124 25.69 -45.02 -22.01
N ARG A 125 26.63 -44.47 -22.77
CA ARG A 125 27.76 -45.23 -23.34
C ARG A 125 28.66 -45.82 -22.26
N ILE A 126 28.95 -45.07 -21.19
CA ILE A 126 29.74 -45.57 -20.06
C ILE A 126 29.01 -46.72 -19.35
N ARG A 127 27.71 -46.57 -19.07
CA ARG A 127 26.91 -47.63 -18.44
C ARG A 127 26.87 -48.90 -19.29
N LEU A 128 26.69 -48.75 -20.61
CA LEU A 128 26.70 -49.88 -21.53
C LEU A 128 28.07 -50.57 -21.54
N ALA A 129 29.16 -49.80 -21.64
CA ALA A 129 30.51 -50.34 -21.59
C ALA A 129 30.78 -51.08 -20.26
N LEU A 130 30.39 -50.51 -19.13
CA LEU A 130 30.53 -51.15 -17.82
C LEU A 130 29.71 -52.44 -17.71
N ALA A 131 28.47 -52.46 -18.22
CA ALA A 131 27.66 -53.67 -18.27
C ALA A 131 28.36 -54.75 -19.11
N THR A 132 28.86 -54.41 -20.30
CA THR A 132 29.58 -55.38 -21.14
C THR A 132 30.87 -55.91 -20.50
N LEU A 133 31.60 -55.07 -19.76
CA LEU A 133 32.82 -55.48 -19.06
C LEU A 133 32.52 -56.35 -17.84
N THR A 134 31.38 -56.13 -17.18
CA THR A 134 30.98 -56.87 -15.98
C THR A 134 30.32 -58.21 -16.35
N ASP A 135 29.55 -58.25 -17.44
CA ASP A 135 28.96 -59.49 -17.97
C ASP A 135 30.01 -60.42 -18.63
N LEU A 136 31.19 -59.91 -18.99
CA LEU A 136 32.34 -60.74 -19.44
C LEU A 136 33.13 -61.39 -18.28
N SER A 137 32.80 -61.07 -17.02
CA SER A 137 33.49 -61.55 -15.82
C SER A 137 32.77 -62.69 -15.08
N ALA A 138 31.77 -63.31 -15.70
CA ALA A 138 31.05 -64.49 -15.18
C ALA A 138 31.42 -65.77 -15.92
#